data_AF-A0A3D3PKM0-F1
#
_entry.id   AF-A0A3D3PKM0-F1
#
_cell.length_a   1.000
_cell.length_b   1.000
_cell.length_c   1.000
_cell.angle_alpha   90.00
_cell.angle_beta   90.00
_cell.angle_gamma   90.00
#
_symmetry.space_group_name_H-M   'P 1'
#
loop_
_entity.id
_entity.type
_entity.pdbx_description
1 polymer ?
#
loop_
_entity_poly.entity_id
_entity_poly.type
_entity_poly.pdbx_seq_one_letter_code
_entity_poly.pdbx_strand_id
1 'polypeptide(L)' 'CIPHAWRSFRLDYRHGTARYLVTVDNPHGATKGVASLQLDGMPLPSQAPSVPLVDDGKLHRVHVVMGPRATGPA' A
#
# COMPACT_ATOMS: atom_id res chain seq x y z
N CYS A 1 3.21 -0.79 11.77
CA CYS A 1 2.08 -0.38 12.63
C CYS A 1 1.95 1.14 12.59
N ILE A 2 0.72 1.67 12.67
CA ILE A 2 0.45 3.12 12.74
C ILE A 2 -0.62 3.42 13.83
N PRO A 3 -0.78 4.68 14.27
CA PRO A 3 -1.86 5.06 15.18
C PRO A 3 -3.26 4.85 14.58
N HIS A 4 -4.21 4.32 15.35
CA HIS A 4 -5.61 4.11 14.93
C HIS A 4 -6.31 5.40 14.46
N ALA A 5 -5.90 6.55 15.00
CA ALA A 5 -6.48 7.85 14.64
C ALA A 5 -6.12 8.31 13.22
N TRP A 6 -5.08 7.75 12.61
CA TRP A 6 -4.65 8.15 11.28
C TRP A 6 -5.60 7.57 10.23
N ARG A 7 -6.38 8.45 9.59
CA ARG A 7 -7.35 8.08 8.55
C ARG A 7 -6.73 7.93 7.17
N SER A 8 -5.72 8.73 6.87
CA SER A 8 -4.96 8.63 5.63
C SER A 8 -3.60 9.30 5.83
N PHE A 9 -2.59 8.84 5.10
CA PHE A 9 -1.31 9.52 4.99
C PHE A 9 -0.65 9.20 3.65
N ARG A 10 0.33 10.02 3.27
CA ARG A 10 1.10 9.86 2.04
C ARG A 10 2.59 9.91 2.33
N LEU A 11 3.35 9.15 1.56
CA LEU A 11 4.80 9.25 1.53
C LEU A 11 5.31 9.18 0.09
N ASP A 12 6.41 9.89 -0.17
CA ASP A 12 7.18 9.80 -1.39
C ASP A 12 8.42 8.95 -1.11
N TYR A 13 8.54 7.82 -1.81
CA TYR A 13 9.66 6.90 -1.68
C TYR A 13 10.42 6.82 -2.99
N ARG A 14 11.74 6.99 -2.94
CA ARG A 14 12.60 6.90 -4.12
C ARG A 14 13.38 5.59 -4.11
N HIS A 15 13.32 4.85 -5.21
CA HIS A 15 14.11 3.65 -5.44
C HIS A 15 14.93 3.82 -6.72
N GLY A 16 16.25 3.96 -6.58
CA GLY A 16 17.12 4.34 -7.69
C GLY A 16 16.69 5.71 -8.27
N THR A 17 16.33 5.70 -9.55
CA THR A 17 15.78 6.83 -10.31
C THR A 17 14.26 6.89 -10.30
N ALA A 18 13.58 5.79 -9.98
CA ALA A 18 12.12 5.72 -9.88
C ALA A 18 11.57 6.34 -8.57
N ARG A 19 10.34 6.85 -8.63
CA ARG A 19 9.62 7.45 -7.49
C ARG A 19 8.30 6.73 -7.25
N TYR A 20 7.96 6.53 -5.99
CA TYR A 20 6.77 5.82 -5.53
C TYR A 20 5.96 6.76 -4.64
N LEU A 21 4.84 7.25 -5.15
CA LEU A 21 3.86 8.00 -4.36
C LEU A 21 2.92 7.01 -3.70
N VAL A 22 3.17 6.74 -2.42
CA VAL A 22 2.37 5.80 -1.64
C VAL A 22 1.31 6.58 -0.89
N THR A 23 0.05 6.23 -1.14
CA THR A 23 -1.11 6.71 -0.39
C THR A 23 -1.68 5.56 0.42
N VAL A 24 -1.83 5.77 1.72
CA VAL A 24 -2.38 4.78 2.65
C VAL A 24 -3.67 5.32 3.21
N ASP A 25 -4.77 4.62 2.96
CA ASP A 25 -6.09 4.90 3.55
C ASP A 25 -6.42 3.90 4.64
N ASN A 26 -6.97 4.40 5.74
CA ASN A 26 -7.29 3.63 6.93
C ASN A 26 -8.71 3.97 7.44
N PRO A 27 -9.75 3.60 6.68
CA PRO A 27 -11.14 3.94 7.01
C PRO A 27 -11.59 3.31 8.34
N HIS A 28 -11.01 2.17 8.72
CA HIS A 28 -11.40 1.41 9.91
C HIS A 28 -10.51 1.65 11.12
N GLY A 29 -9.53 2.56 11.05
CA GLY A 29 -8.60 2.80 12.15
C GLY A 29 -7.69 1.61 12.49
N ALA A 30 -7.46 0.70 11.55
CA ALA A 30 -6.53 -0.40 11.77
C ALA A 30 -5.15 0.13 12.22
N THR A 31 -4.48 -0.63 13.10
CA THR A 31 -3.12 -0.30 13.56
C THR A 31 -2.06 -1.08 12.77
N LYS A 32 -2.47 -2.17 12.11
CA LYS A 32 -1.66 -3.07 11.29
C LYS A 32 -2.53 -3.77 10.24
N GLY A 33 -1.87 -4.37 9.25
CA GLY A 33 -2.52 -5.16 8.20
C GLY A 33 -2.86 -4.36 6.97
N VAL A 34 -2.79 -5.02 5.81
CA VAL A 34 -3.14 -4.48 4.50
C VAL A 34 -4.31 -5.32 3.98
N ALA A 35 -5.42 -4.66 3.68
CA ALA A 35 -6.60 -5.30 3.10
C ALA A 35 -6.49 -5.36 1.57
N SER A 36 -6.01 -4.29 0.94
CA SER A 36 -5.76 -4.23 -0.49
C SER A 36 -4.56 -3.36 -0.83
N LEU A 37 -3.95 -3.66 -1.98
CA LEU A 37 -2.79 -2.97 -2.51
C LEU A 37 -2.98 -2.81 -4.01
N GLN A 38 -2.69 -1.62 -4.54
CA GLN A 38 -2.68 -1.35 -5.97
C GLN A 38 -1.38 -0.65 -6.35
N LEU A 39 -0.84 -0.99 -7.53
CA LEU A 39 0.31 -0.34 -8.15
C LEU A 39 -0.13 0.16 -9.53
N ASP A 40 -0.02 1.46 -9.75
CA ASP A 40 -0.42 2.13 -10.99
C ASP A 40 -1.88 1.84 -11.41
N GLY A 41 -2.75 1.67 -10.42
CA GLY A 41 -4.16 1.32 -10.61
C GLY A 41 -4.43 -0.18 -10.80
N MET A 42 -3.40 -1.01 -10.87
CA MET A 42 -3.52 -2.46 -10.97
C MET A 42 -3.53 -3.11 -9.58
N PRO A 43 -4.55 -3.91 -9.23
CA PRO A 43 -4.59 -4.61 -7.94
C PRO A 43 -3.48 -5.66 -7.84
N LEU A 44 -2.82 -5.71 -6.70
CA LEU A 44 -1.81 -6.71 -6.36
C LEU A 44 -2.39 -7.81 -5.45
N PRO A 45 -1.82 -9.03 -5.46
CA PRO A 45 -2.32 -10.14 -4.65
C PRO A 45 -2.36 -9.81 -3.15
N SER A 46 -3.52 -10.00 -2.52
CA SER A 46 -3.74 -9.70 -1.09
C SER A 46 -3.09 -10.72 -0.14
N GLN A 47 -2.76 -11.92 -0.61
CA GLN A 47 -2.15 -12.97 0.21
C GLN A 47 -0.70 -12.66 0.60
N ALA A 48 0.01 -11.94 -0.27
CA ALA A 48 1.38 -11.47 -0.07
C ALA A 48 1.50 -10.02 -0.58
N PRO A 49 0.99 -9.03 0.16
CA PRO A 49 0.96 -7.64 -0.29
C PRO A 49 2.38 -7.07 -0.30
N SER A 50 3.01 -7.09 -1.46
CA SER A 50 4.33 -6.50 -1.70
C SER A 50 4.28 -5.63 -2.95
N VAL A 51 4.98 -4.49 -2.91
CA VAL A 51 5.15 -3.63 -4.08
C VAL A 51 6.49 -3.99 -4.73
N PRO A 52 6.52 -4.47 -5.99
CA PRO A 52 7.78 -4.65 -6.70
C PRO A 52 8.44 -3.29 -6.94
N LEU A 53 9.67 -3.15 -6.47
CA LEU A 53 10.48 -1.96 -6.71
C LEU A 53 11.28 -2.16 -7.98
N VAL A 54 11.06 -1.29 -8.97
CA VAL A 54 11.69 -1.30 -10.29
C VAL A 54 12.37 0.05 -10.47
N ASP A 55 13.63 0.04 -10.91
CA ASP A 55 14.37 1.26 -11.23
C ASP A 55 14.23 1.58 -12.73
N ASP A 56 13.04 2.04 -13.13
CA ASP A 56 12.72 2.40 -14.52
C ASP A 56 12.68 3.92 -14.76
N GLY A 57 13.01 4.72 -13.73
CA GLY A 57 12.95 6.18 -13.77
C GLY A 57 11.55 6.77 -13.76
N LYS A 58 10.49 5.97 -13.60
CA LYS A 58 9.11 6.44 -13.66
C LYS A 58 8.55 6.79 -12.28
N LEU A 59 7.40 7.44 -12.32
CA LEU A 59 6.56 7.70 -11.17
C LEU A 59 5.51 6.60 -11.04
N HIS A 60 5.64 5.79 -10.01
CA HIS A 60 4.68 4.77 -9.62
C HIS A 60 3.73 5.29 -8.55
N ARG A 61 2.43 5.00 -8.70
CA ARG A 61 1.41 5.32 -7.70
C ARG A 61 1.03 4.06 -6.96
N VAL A 62 1.24 4.06 -5.65
CA VAL A 62 0.85 2.94 -4.79
C VAL A 62 -0.33 3.37 -3.95
N HIS A 63 -1.40 2.58 -3.97
CA HIS A 63 -2.56 2.78 -3.11
C HIS A 63 -2.69 1.59 -2.16
N VAL A 64 -2.73 1.88 -0.87
CA VAL A 64 -2.83 0.89 0.20
C VAL A 64 -4.10 1.16 0.98
N VAL A 65 -4.95 0.16 1.12
CA VAL A 65 -6.06 0.22 2.09
C VAL A 65 -5.72 -0.67 3.26
N MET A 66 -5.66 -0.07 4.45
CA MET A 66 -5.43 -0.81 5.68
C MET A 66 -6.69 -1.51 6.15
N GLY A 67 -6.48 -2.66 6.77
CA GLY A 67 -7.53 -3.48 7.34
C GLY A 67 -7.04 -4.87 7.71
N PRO A 68 -7.91 -5.70 8.29
CA PRO A 68 -7.59 -7.09 8.52
C PRO A 68 -7.25 -7.76 7.18
N ARG A 69 -6.26 -8.67 7.20
CA ARG A 69 -5.98 -9.49 6.02
C ARG A 69 -7.24 -10.28 5.72
N ALA A 70 -7.70 -10.25 4.47
CA ALA A 70 -8.75 -11.17 4.05
C ALA A 70 -8.18 -12.59 4.17
N THR A 71 -8.53 -13.29 5.24
CA THR A 71 -8.28 -14.73 5.35
C THR A 71 -9.17 -15.36 4.29
N GLY A 72 -8.56 -15.98 3.27
CA GLY A 72 -9.32 -16.84 2.36
C GLY A 72 -10.06 -17.92 3.15
N PRO A 73 -11.19 -18.45 2.64
CA PRO A 73 -11.90 -19.52 3.33
C PRO A 73 -10.97 -20.71 3.56
N ALA A 74 -11.12 -21.33 4.73
CA ALA A 74 -10.41 -22.54 5.15
C ALA A 74 -10.65 -23.73 4.22
#